data_AF-A0A9D1J2I3-F1
#
_entry.id   AF-A0A9D1J2I3-F1
#
_cell.length_a   1.000
_cell.length_b   1.000
_cell.length_c   1.000
_cell.angle_alpha   90.00
_cell.angle_beta   90.00
_cell.angle_gamma   90.00
#
_symmetry.space_group_name_H-M   'P 1'
#
loop_
_entity.id
_entity.type
_entity.pdbx_description
1 polymer ?
#
loop_
_entity_poly.entity_id
_entity_poly.type
_entity_poly.pdbx_seq_one_letter_code
_entity_poly.pdbx_strand_id
1 'polypeptide(L)'
;MNFKSLLKNEHLLSILHKVLMNETTKNKVSNASINGESYSYNRYSLLITMDIVIKYQIIINDETYNNYFLNKLDTITSNYNNHEDLIIKGNSLLIDLVSNKLNVNTTKTEDKKEILKYIYDKYIVNGYCFHSFPSIFKEKTEEVGLTQDIDIKELNDLKKIDYIFSNHNYKNIISRDLKEKSRAIYITDSPAMAYYYAFRSPEYMAELTSLSKYYNYLKDYHKDAFYLKDYHKCKSNLASLCSHVNMTTKEETTILKTFDKRWKALNLSESLPCIAFIKRSDLAKNYLSNIDDIINSVDTIDLNILVSKITDSKYPIIRRYSDINSLDLTVITMPSYREIKNNKFIIKDKPKVVLTTKTREDYQEEKRFNYKYAFSYGNANVIALTGLLLITLGLTLTIIINVLGG
;
A
#
# COMPACT_ATOMS: atom_id res chain seq x y z
N MET A 1 0.11 18.29 16.61
CA MET A 1 0.82 17.68 15.46
C MET A 1 0.31 18.31 14.18
N ASN A 2 1.18 18.82 13.29
CA ASN A 2 0.74 19.49 12.05
C ASN A 2 1.02 18.63 10.80
N PHE A 3 0.41 17.45 10.72
CA PHE A 3 0.56 16.55 9.56
C PHE A 3 0.00 17.15 8.25
N LYS A 4 -0.91 18.11 8.37
CA LYS A 4 -1.75 18.57 7.26
C LYS A 4 -0.95 19.30 6.17
N SER A 5 0.13 20.00 6.56
CA SER A 5 1.00 20.72 5.62
C SER A 5 1.85 19.77 4.79
N LEU A 6 2.46 18.76 5.42
CA LEU A 6 3.32 17.79 4.73
C LEU A 6 2.53 16.82 3.83
N LEU A 7 1.44 16.25 4.31
CA LEU A 7 0.70 15.21 3.56
C LEU A 7 0.03 15.73 2.28
N LYS A 8 -0.24 17.04 2.21
CA LYS A 8 -0.77 17.70 1.01
C LYS A 8 0.31 18.36 0.15
N ASN A 9 1.58 18.22 0.54
CA ASN A 9 2.69 18.84 -0.17
C ASN A 9 2.86 18.22 -1.56
N GLU A 10 3.01 19.07 -2.58
CA GLU A 10 3.11 18.66 -3.98
C GLU A 10 4.35 17.77 -4.23
N HIS A 11 5.47 18.09 -3.58
CA HIS A 11 6.70 17.32 -3.69
C HIS A 11 6.52 15.91 -3.10
N LEU A 12 5.89 15.80 -1.92
CA LEU A 12 5.57 14.49 -1.34
C LEU A 12 4.67 13.66 -2.28
N LEU A 13 3.58 14.25 -2.78
CA LEU A 13 2.68 13.55 -3.70
C LEU A 13 3.40 13.10 -4.98
N SER A 14 4.36 13.90 -5.47
CA SER A 14 5.22 13.54 -6.62
C SER A 14 6.10 12.33 -6.29
N ILE A 15 6.77 12.32 -5.14
CA ILE A 15 7.57 11.19 -4.65
C ILE A 15 6.72 9.91 -4.59
N LEU A 16 5.56 9.98 -3.91
CA LEU A 16 4.66 8.83 -3.76
C LEU A 16 4.17 8.31 -5.11
N HIS A 17 3.90 9.19 -6.07
CA HIS A 17 3.54 8.79 -7.42
C HIS A 17 4.69 8.08 -8.13
N LYS A 18 5.90 8.63 -8.11
CA LYS A 18 7.08 8.02 -8.73
C LYS A 18 7.32 6.61 -8.18
N VAL A 19 7.18 6.42 -6.87
CA VAL A 19 7.28 5.10 -6.23
C VAL A 19 6.21 4.15 -6.73
N LEU A 20 4.94 4.58 -6.74
CA LEU A 20 3.82 3.73 -7.15
C LEU A 20 3.87 3.35 -8.64
N MET A 21 4.29 4.29 -9.49
CA MET A 21 4.28 4.17 -10.94
C MET A 21 5.66 3.82 -11.54
N ASN A 22 6.62 3.39 -10.72
CA ASN A 22 7.93 3.01 -11.20
C ASN A 22 7.85 1.82 -12.18
N GLU A 23 8.13 2.08 -13.45
CA GLU A 23 8.04 1.09 -14.54
C GLU A 23 9.13 0.01 -14.43
N THR A 24 10.28 0.30 -13.82
CA THR A 24 11.38 -0.68 -13.67
C THR A 24 11.05 -1.81 -12.70
N THR A 25 10.10 -1.58 -11.79
CA THR A 25 9.70 -2.52 -10.74
C THR A 25 8.23 -2.94 -10.83
N LYS A 26 7.46 -2.41 -11.78
CA LYS A 26 6.02 -2.67 -11.98
C LYS A 26 5.67 -4.15 -12.10
N ASN A 27 6.51 -4.95 -12.76
CA ASN A 27 6.27 -6.38 -12.97
C ASN A 27 6.89 -7.25 -11.86
N LYS A 28 7.61 -6.65 -10.91
CA LYS A 28 8.16 -7.40 -9.77
C LYS A 28 7.06 -7.64 -8.74
N VAL A 29 7.10 -8.81 -8.12
CA VAL A 29 6.27 -9.16 -6.96
C VAL A 29 7.13 -8.99 -5.71
N SER A 30 6.53 -8.49 -4.64
CA SER A 30 7.20 -8.42 -3.34
C SER A 30 7.36 -9.83 -2.77
N ASN A 31 8.53 -10.12 -2.18
CA ASN A 31 8.72 -11.34 -1.39
C ASN A 31 8.02 -11.24 -0.03
N ALA A 32 7.64 -10.03 0.39
CA ALA A 32 6.87 -9.82 1.61
C ALA A 32 5.38 -10.06 1.35
N SER A 33 4.73 -10.74 2.30
CA SER A 33 3.28 -10.88 2.33
C SER A 33 2.71 -10.16 3.56
N ILE A 34 1.59 -9.47 3.36
CA ILE A 34 0.80 -8.89 4.45
C ILE A 34 -0.47 -9.72 4.53
N ASN A 35 -0.73 -10.35 5.69
CA ASN A 35 -1.87 -11.25 5.89
C ASN A 35 -1.96 -12.40 4.84
N GLY A 36 -0.82 -12.89 4.37
CA GLY A 36 -0.75 -13.98 3.39
C GLY A 36 -1.05 -13.56 1.94
N GLU A 37 -1.27 -12.28 1.68
CA GLU A 37 -1.46 -11.76 0.33
C GLU A 37 -0.14 -11.31 -0.30
N SER A 38 0.02 -11.57 -1.61
CA SER A 38 1.14 -11.07 -2.40
C SER A 38 0.90 -9.64 -2.87
N TYR A 39 1.93 -8.80 -2.78
CA TYR A 39 1.88 -7.41 -3.19
C TYR A 39 2.67 -7.18 -4.47
N SER A 40 2.19 -6.27 -5.31
CA SER A 40 3.10 -5.69 -6.30
C SER A 40 4.21 -4.97 -5.57
N TYR A 41 5.42 -5.07 -6.13
CA TYR A 41 6.61 -4.50 -5.52
C TYR A 41 6.44 -3.01 -5.20
N ASN A 42 5.86 -2.24 -6.13
CA ASN A 42 5.63 -0.80 -5.98
C ASN A 42 4.66 -0.45 -4.85
N ARG A 43 3.63 -1.26 -4.62
CA ARG A 43 2.69 -1.01 -3.51
C ARG A 43 3.36 -1.20 -2.18
N TYR A 44 4.16 -2.25 -2.04
CA TYR A 44 4.89 -2.47 -0.81
C TYR A 44 5.91 -1.35 -0.56
N SER A 45 6.63 -0.90 -1.60
CA SER A 45 7.49 0.28 -1.51
C SER A 45 6.73 1.53 -1.08
N LEU A 46 5.53 1.77 -1.60
CA LEU A 46 4.68 2.89 -1.19
C LEU A 46 4.33 2.84 0.30
N LEU A 47 4.05 1.66 0.85
CA LEU A 47 3.77 1.48 2.28
C LEU A 47 5.01 1.82 3.12
N ILE A 48 6.20 1.38 2.71
CA ILE A 48 7.47 1.71 3.38
C ILE A 48 7.74 3.21 3.32
N THR A 49 7.54 3.86 2.17
CA THR A 49 7.72 5.31 2.03
C THR A 49 6.80 6.07 2.99
N MET A 50 5.55 5.64 3.11
CA MET A 50 4.60 6.27 4.04
C MET A 50 4.88 5.96 5.51
N ASP A 51 5.47 4.80 5.81
CA ASP A 51 6.00 4.48 7.14
C ASP A 51 7.08 5.49 7.56
N ILE A 52 8.03 5.77 6.67
CA ILE A 52 9.09 6.78 6.88
C ILE A 52 8.48 8.16 7.11
N VAL A 53 7.50 8.58 6.30
CA VAL A 53 6.82 9.89 6.42
C VAL A 53 6.10 10.02 7.75
N ILE A 54 5.36 9.00 8.19
CA ILE A 54 4.64 9.04 9.45
C ILE A 54 5.62 9.03 10.63
N LYS A 55 6.67 8.21 10.59
CA LYS A 55 7.74 8.20 11.60
C LYS A 55 8.44 9.56 11.71
N TYR A 56 8.76 10.19 10.59
CA TYR A 56 9.32 11.56 10.56
C TYR A 56 8.42 12.55 11.28
N GLN A 57 7.12 12.53 10.97
CA GLN A 57 6.15 13.41 11.60
C GLN A 57 5.97 13.12 13.10
N ILE A 58 6.16 11.88 13.56
CA ILE A 58 6.12 11.53 14.98
C ILE A 58 7.38 11.97 15.73
N ILE A 59 8.55 11.69 15.17
CA ILE A 59 9.83 11.85 15.85
C ILE A 59 10.35 13.29 15.76
N ILE A 60 10.27 13.89 14.57
CA ILE A 60 10.82 15.24 14.32
C ILE A 60 9.76 16.31 14.56
N ASN A 61 8.56 16.14 13.99
CA ASN A 61 7.41 17.05 14.12
C ASN A 61 7.79 18.55 14.03
N ASP A 62 8.62 18.90 13.06
CA ASP A 62 9.18 20.25 12.94
C ASP A 62 9.28 20.64 11.46
N GLU A 63 8.52 21.68 11.09
CA GLU A 63 8.35 22.10 9.70
C GLU A 63 9.63 22.67 9.08
N THR A 64 10.57 23.13 9.91
CA THR A 64 11.87 23.65 9.44
C THR A 64 12.68 22.58 8.70
N TYR A 65 12.46 21.30 9.03
CA TYR A 65 13.13 20.16 8.40
C TYR A 65 12.38 19.58 7.20
N ASN A 66 11.16 20.06 6.88
CA ASN A 66 10.31 19.43 5.85
C ASN A 66 10.99 19.39 4.47
N ASN A 67 11.59 20.50 4.03
CA ASN A 67 12.25 20.56 2.72
C ASN A 67 13.46 19.63 2.66
N TYR A 68 14.27 19.60 3.72
CA TYR A 68 15.41 18.70 3.81
C TYR A 68 14.98 17.23 3.78
N PHE A 69 13.96 16.87 4.58
CA PHE A 69 13.37 15.55 4.61
C PHE A 69 12.88 15.11 3.23
N LEU A 70 12.08 15.95 2.54
CA LEU A 70 11.52 15.62 1.23
C LEU A 70 12.60 15.42 0.16
N ASN A 71 13.63 16.26 0.14
CA ASN A 71 14.74 16.11 -0.82
C ASN A 71 15.51 14.80 -0.61
N LYS A 72 15.77 14.42 0.64
CA LYS A 72 16.40 13.14 0.97
C LYS A 72 15.49 11.96 0.65
N LEU A 73 14.19 12.08 0.93
CA LEU A 73 13.21 11.05 0.62
C LEU A 73 13.11 10.81 -0.89
N ASP A 74 13.08 11.85 -1.74
CA ASP A 74 13.09 11.70 -3.21
C ASP A 74 14.36 10.98 -3.69
N THR A 75 15.51 11.34 -3.12
CA THR A 75 16.80 10.69 -3.44
C THR A 75 16.78 9.19 -3.09
N ILE A 76 16.34 8.85 -1.88
CA ILE A 76 16.28 7.46 -1.38
C ILE A 76 15.29 6.64 -2.21
N THR A 77 14.10 7.17 -2.47
CA THR A 77 13.04 6.46 -3.21
C THR A 77 13.33 6.34 -4.70
N SER A 78 14.20 7.18 -5.25
CA SER A 78 14.69 7.06 -6.62
C SER A 78 15.84 6.07 -6.77
N ASN A 79 16.55 5.73 -5.68
CA ASN A 79 17.76 4.92 -5.73
C ASN A 79 17.84 3.93 -4.56
N TYR A 80 17.01 2.88 -4.59
CA TYR A 80 17.09 1.76 -3.66
C TYR A 80 17.15 0.42 -4.41
N ASN A 81 17.86 -0.54 -3.84
CA ASN A 81 18.09 -1.86 -4.45
C ASN A 81 16.94 -2.82 -4.19
N ASN A 82 16.46 -2.84 -2.95
CA ASN A 82 15.38 -3.69 -2.48
C ASN A 82 14.60 -3.04 -1.32
N HIS A 83 13.52 -3.68 -0.87
CA HIS A 83 12.69 -3.15 0.22
C HIS A 83 13.46 -2.99 1.55
N GLU A 84 14.41 -3.87 1.84
CA GLU A 84 15.26 -3.78 3.02
C GLU A 84 16.20 -2.56 2.95
N ASP A 85 16.83 -2.32 1.80
CA ASP A 85 17.65 -1.14 1.55
C ASP A 85 16.82 0.16 1.69
N LEU A 86 15.56 0.16 1.23
CA LEU A 86 14.66 1.31 1.43
C LEU A 86 14.37 1.57 2.91
N ILE A 87 14.17 0.53 3.71
CA ILE A 87 13.97 0.64 5.17
C ILE A 87 15.23 1.17 5.85
N ILE A 88 16.40 0.61 5.54
CA ILE A 88 17.69 1.04 6.11
C ILE A 88 17.95 2.51 5.80
N LYS A 89 17.78 2.93 4.54
CA LYS A 89 17.95 4.33 4.14
C LYS A 89 16.94 5.25 4.83
N GLY A 90 15.70 4.79 5.02
CA GLY A 90 14.69 5.50 5.79
C GLY A 90 15.12 5.73 7.25
N ASN A 91 15.64 4.71 7.92
CA ASN A 91 16.15 4.83 9.28
C ASN A 91 17.38 5.74 9.35
N SER A 92 18.29 5.67 8.38
CA SER A 92 19.43 6.58 8.28
C SER A 92 19.00 8.04 8.14
N LEU A 93 17.94 8.32 7.37
CA LEU A 93 17.37 9.67 7.28
C LEU A 93 16.79 10.15 8.61
N LEU A 94 16.11 9.28 9.36
CA LEU A 94 15.61 9.63 10.70
C LEU A 94 16.75 9.91 11.68
N ILE A 95 17.80 9.09 11.67
CA ILE A 95 19.00 9.30 12.50
C ILE A 95 19.64 10.65 12.20
N ASP A 96 19.87 10.95 10.92
CA ASP A 96 20.47 12.21 10.47
C ASP A 96 19.62 13.43 10.91
N LEU A 97 18.30 13.36 10.74
CA LEU A 97 17.38 14.41 11.19
C LEU A 97 17.41 14.62 12.70
N VAL A 98 17.43 13.55 13.49
CA VAL A 98 17.53 13.65 14.96
C VAL A 98 18.89 14.21 15.36
N SER A 99 19.98 13.75 14.73
CA SER A 99 21.34 14.26 14.95
C SER A 99 21.41 15.76 14.74
N ASN A 100 20.83 16.24 13.63
CA ASN A 100 20.76 17.68 13.30
C ASN A 100 19.88 18.45 14.28
N LYS A 101 18.77 17.86 14.73
CA LYS A 101 17.85 18.50 15.70
C LYS A 101 18.46 18.65 17.09
N LEU A 102 19.25 17.67 17.52
CA LEU A 102 19.95 17.68 18.81
C LEU A 102 21.31 18.38 18.75
N ASN A 103 21.80 18.71 17.55
CA ASN A 103 23.14 19.23 17.31
C ASN A 103 24.24 18.29 17.85
N VAL A 104 24.11 17.00 17.57
CA VAL A 104 25.03 15.93 17.98
C VAL A 104 25.64 15.23 16.77
N ASN A 105 26.68 14.41 16.99
CA ASN A 105 27.42 13.70 15.95
C ASN A 105 27.38 12.17 16.14
N THR A 106 26.92 11.45 15.12
CA THR A 106 26.78 9.99 15.13
C THR A 106 28.08 9.19 15.28
N THR A 107 29.25 9.84 15.27
CA THR A 107 30.55 9.19 15.52
C THR A 107 30.83 8.93 17.01
N LYS A 108 30.20 9.70 17.92
CA LYS A 108 30.43 9.58 19.36
C LYS A 108 29.40 8.66 20.01
N THR A 109 29.86 7.80 20.91
CA THR A 109 29.01 6.86 21.65
C THR A 109 27.87 7.55 22.40
N GLU A 110 28.15 8.62 23.15
CA GLU A 110 27.12 9.30 23.95
C GLU A 110 26.07 9.99 23.06
N ASP A 111 26.51 10.64 21.98
CA ASP A 111 25.63 11.23 20.98
C ASP A 111 24.70 10.19 20.34
N LYS A 112 25.20 8.98 20.03
CA LYS A 112 24.36 7.86 19.55
C LYS A 112 23.30 7.47 20.58
N LYS A 113 23.67 7.41 21.87
CA LYS A 113 22.71 7.11 22.96
C LYS A 113 21.65 8.20 23.06
N GLU A 114 22.04 9.46 22.92
CA GLU A 114 21.12 10.59 22.94
C GLU A 114 20.10 10.53 21.80
N ILE A 115 20.55 10.21 20.59
CA ILE A 115 19.69 9.97 19.42
C ILE A 115 18.66 8.87 19.72
N LEU A 116 19.10 7.71 20.26
CA LEU A 116 18.20 6.60 20.59
C LEU A 116 17.20 6.97 21.68
N LYS A 117 17.64 7.66 22.75
CA LYS A 117 16.77 8.16 23.82
C LYS A 117 15.70 9.09 23.27
N TYR A 118 16.07 10.01 22.38
CA TYR A 118 15.13 10.93 21.74
C TYR A 118 14.11 10.20 20.87
N ILE A 119 14.55 9.26 20.03
CA ILE A 119 13.64 8.46 19.19
C ILE A 119 12.69 7.64 20.07
N TYR A 120 13.18 7.03 21.14
CA TYR A 120 12.36 6.28 22.09
C TYR A 120 11.31 7.16 22.78
N ASP A 121 11.71 8.34 23.29
CA ASP A 121 10.79 9.29 23.92
C ASP A 121 9.66 9.70 22.96
N LYS A 122 10.00 10.06 21.72
CA LYS A 122 9.00 10.53 20.75
C LYS A 122 8.14 9.42 20.16
N TYR A 123 8.73 8.29 19.81
CA TYR A 123 8.04 7.24 19.07
C TYR A 123 7.33 6.21 19.97
N ILE A 124 7.88 5.94 21.17
CA ILE A 124 7.30 4.97 22.11
C ILE A 124 6.58 5.68 23.25
N VAL A 125 7.29 6.51 24.02
CA VAL A 125 6.73 7.07 25.28
C VAL A 125 5.57 8.02 24.96
N ASN A 126 5.81 8.97 24.05
CA ASN A 126 4.84 9.98 23.62
C ASN A 126 4.22 9.68 22.25
N GLY A 127 4.46 8.48 21.73
CA GLY A 127 4.05 8.09 20.38
C GLY A 127 2.63 7.53 20.31
N TYR A 128 2.35 6.91 19.17
CA TYR A 128 0.99 6.51 18.79
C TYR A 128 0.90 5.06 18.33
N CYS A 129 -0.28 4.48 18.51
CA CYS A 129 -0.79 3.35 17.75
C CYS A 129 -1.92 3.85 16.84
N PHE A 130 -2.41 3.01 15.94
CA PHE A 130 -3.21 3.46 14.81
C PHE A 130 -4.46 2.62 14.60
N HIS A 131 -5.56 3.29 14.27
CA HIS A 131 -6.79 2.67 13.80
C HIS A 131 -7.27 3.38 12.52
N SER A 132 -7.59 2.60 11.49
CA SER A 132 -7.93 3.16 10.17
C SER A 132 -9.40 2.97 9.85
N PHE A 133 -10.03 4.02 9.31
CA PHE A 133 -11.46 4.05 9.07
C PHE A 133 -11.83 4.96 7.86
N PRO A 134 -13.05 4.82 7.29
CA PRO A 134 -13.50 5.67 6.20
C PRO A 134 -13.79 7.11 6.65
N SER A 135 -13.51 8.11 5.81
CA SER A 135 -13.63 9.52 6.18
C SER A 135 -15.02 9.98 6.61
N ILE A 136 -16.09 9.24 6.27
CA ILE A 136 -17.46 9.52 6.74
C ILE A 136 -17.57 9.50 8.27
N PHE A 137 -16.69 8.78 8.96
CA PHE A 137 -16.67 8.74 10.43
C PHE A 137 -15.68 9.71 11.07
N LYS A 138 -15.02 10.57 10.29
CA LYS A 138 -13.98 11.49 10.77
C LYS A 138 -14.49 12.42 11.86
N GLU A 139 -15.56 13.16 11.57
CA GLU A 139 -16.13 14.13 12.51
C GLU A 139 -16.59 13.45 13.79
N LYS A 140 -17.36 12.35 13.69
CA LYS A 140 -17.76 11.55 14.86
C LYS A 140 -16.55 11.09 15.69
N THR A 141 -15.49 10.61 15.04
CA THR A 141 -14.29 10.13 15.74
C THR A 141 -13.54 11.27 16.43
N GLU A 142 -13.47 12.44 15.81
CA GLU A 142 -12.85 13.63 16.41
C GLU A 142 -13.66 14.17 17.59
N GLU A 143 -14.99 14.07 17.54
CA GLU A 143 -15.88 14.56 18.60
C GLU A 143 -15.92 13.61 19.81
N VAL A 144 -16.28 12.34 19.59
CA VAL A 144 -16.58 11.39 20.67
C VAL A 144 -15.56 10.27 20.82
N GLY A 145 -14.59 10.18 19.92
CA GLY A 145 -13.56 9.14 19.93
C GLY A 145 -13.98 7.87 19.18
N LEU A 146 -13.29 6.75 19.45
CA LEU A 146 -13.59 5.47 18.82
C LEU A 146 -14.52 4.66 19.73
N THR A 147 -15.64 4.24 19.16
CA THR A 147 -16.70 3.51 19.86
C THR A 147 -16.81 2.07 19.37
N GLN A 148 -17.33 1.20 20.22
CA GLN A 148 -17.59 -0.21 19.90
C GLN A 148 -18.92 -0.47 19.19
N ASP A 149 -19.61 0.61 18.78
CA ASP A 149 -20.92 0.54 18.18
C ASP A 149 -20.98 -0.45 17.01
N ILE A 150 -21.98 -1.33 17.06
CA ILE A 150 -22.28 -2.26 15.99
C ILE A 150 -23.42 -1.66 15.16
N ASP A 151 -23.15 -1.36 13.88
CA ASP A 151 -24.23 -1.13 12.92
C ASP A 151 -24.94 -2.46 12.64
N ILE A 152 -26.03 -2.71 13.36
CA ILE A 152 -26.87 -3.91 13.20
C ILE A 152 -27.39 -4.04 11.75
N LYS A 153 -27.66 -2.91 11.08
CA LYS A 153 -28.13 -2.93 9.70
C LYS A 153 -27.00 -3.37 8.76
N GLU A 154 -25.77 -2.89 8.97
CA GLU A 154 -24.59 -3.39 8.25
C GLU A 154 -24.43 -4.89 8.48
N LEU A 155 -24.41 -5.33 9.75
CA LEU A 155 -24.23 -6.73 10.09
C LEU A 155 -25.24 -7.65 9.40
N ASN A 156 -26.53 -7.25 9.38
CA ASN A 156 -27.57 -8.03 8.72
C ASN A 156 -27.41 -8.07 7.19
N ASP A 157 -27.00 -6.96 6.58
CA ASP A 157 -26.69 -6.91 5.15
C ASP A 157 -25.50 -7.84 4.81
N LEU A 158 -24.44 -7.84 5.63
CA LEU A 158 -23.27 -8.71 5.43
C LEU A 158 -23.60 -10.19 5.63
N LYS A 159 -24.39 -10.54 6.66
CA LYS A 159 -24.88 -11.91 6.88
C LYS A 159 -25.66 -12.44 5.69
N LYS A 160 -26.48 -11.57 5.07
CA LYS A 160 -27.25 -11.92 3.89
C LYS A 160 -26.35 -12.22 2.68
N ILE A 161 -25.33 -11.39 2.45
CA ILE A 161 -24.36 -11.61 1.37
C ILE A 161 -23.58 -12.91 1.60
N ASP A 162 -23.02 -13.10 2.80
CA ASP A 162 -22.22 -14.27 3.14
C ASP A 162 -23.02 -15.58 3.05
N TYR A 163 -24.31 -15.54 3.44
CA TYR A 163 -25.23 -16.67 3.27
C TYR A 163 -25.41 -17.05 1.79
N ILE A 164 -25.65 -16.07 0.90
CA ILE A 164 -25.82 -16.33 -0.53
C ILE A 164 -24.54 -16.95 -1.10
N PHE A 165 -23.37 -16.35 -0.88
CA PHE A 165 -22.10 -16.92 -1.37
C PHE A 165 -21.80 -18.31 -0.79
N SER A 166 -22.11 -18.54 0.48
CA SER A 166 -21.91 -19.85 1.12
C SER A 166 -22.74 -20.96 0.49
N ASN A 167 -23.95 -20.67 0.00
CA ASN A 167 -24.78 -21.64 -0.73
C ASN A 167 -24.14 -22.07 -2.08
N HIS A 168 -23.21 -21.29 -2.60
CA HIS A 168 -22.45 -21.58 -3.82
C HIS A 168 -21.05 -22.15 -3.53
N ASN A 169 -20.75 -22.54 -2.27
CA ASN A 169 -19.44 -22.99 -1.77
C ASN A 169 -18.35 -21.90 -1.62
N TYR A 170 -18.74 -20.63 -1.65
CA TYR A 170 -17.84 -19.49 -1.47
C TYR A 170 -17.97 -18.94 -0.04
N LYS A 171 -17.46 -19.71 0.93
CA LYS A 171 -17.54 -19.36 2.36
C LYS A 171 -16.54 -18.26 2.73
N ASN A 172 -16.92 -17.40 3.69
CA ASN A 172 -16.06 -16.32 4.19
C ASN A 172 -15.62 -15.37 3.07
N ILE A 173 -16.58 -14.94 2.23
CA ILE A 173 -16.33 -13.90 1.21
C ILE A 173 -15.86 -12.60 1.88
N ILE A 174 -16.35 -12.38 3.10
CA ILE A 174 -15.93 -11.35 4.05
C ILE A 174 -15.21 -12.06 5.20
N SER A 175 -14.03 -11.58 5.58
CA SER A 175 -13.20 -12.21 6.63
C SER A 175 -13.69 -11.91 8.05
N ARG A 176 -14.50 -10.86 8.22
CA ARG A 176 -15.07 -10.45 9.50
C ARG A 176 -15.92 -11.56 10.10
N ASP A 177 -15.73 -11.85 11.39
CA ASP A 177 -16.64 -12.73 12.12
C ASP A 177 -18.00 -12.05 12.32
N LEU A 178 -19.01 -12.52 11.58
CA LEU A 178 -20.37 -12.01 11.64
C LEU A 178 -21.16 -12.55 12.84
N LYS A 179 -20.58 -13.45 13.65
CA LYS A 179 -21.19 -14.05 14.85
C LYS A 179 -20.72 -13.40 16.15
N GLU A 180 -19.70 -12.54 16.11
CA GLU A 180 -19.20 -11.84 17.30
C GLU A 180 -20.30 -10.98 17.95
N LYS A 181 -20.45 -11.16 19.28
CA LYS A 181 -21.43 -10.42 20.11
C LYS A 181 -20.92 -9.05 20.56
N SER A 182 -19.61 -8.81 20.49
CA SER A 182 -18.95 -7.56 20.87
C SER A 182 -17.86 -7.23 19.86
N ARG A 183 -17.77 -5.98 19.41
CA ARG A 183 -16.76 -5.54 18.44
C ARG A 183 -15.52 -5.06 19.17
N ALA A 184 -14.37 -5.69 18.92
CA ALA A 184 -13.10 -5.11 19.29
C ALA A 184 -12.74 -3.94 18.36
N ILE A 185 -12.11 -2.90 18.91
CA ILE A 185 -11.39 -1.91 18.11
C ILE A 185 -10.03 -2.53 17.78
N TYR A 186 -9.77 -2.73 16.49
CA TYR A 186 -8.51 -3.29 16.00
C TYR A 186 -7.50 -2.18 15.77
N ILE A 187 -6.35 -2.30 16.42
CA ILE A 187 -5.30 -1.29 16.45
C ILE A 187 -3.99 -1.96 16.01
N THR A 188 -3.18 -1.22 15.28
CA THR A 188 -1.81 -1.62 14.91
C THR A 188 -0.82 -0.59 15.45
N ASP A 189 0.40 -1.03 15.78
CA ASP A 189 1.50 -0.13 16.12
C ASP A 189 2.45 0.14 14.94
N SER A 190 2.10 -0.35 13.74
CA SER A 190 2.83 -0.12 12.50
C SER A 190 2.18 0.98 11.65
N PRO A 191 2.89 2.07 11.35
CA PRO A 191 2.41 3.10 10.42
C PRO A 191 2.14 2.57 9.01
N ALA A 192 3.01 1.70 8.48
CA ALA A 192 2.80 1.02 7.20
C ALA A 192 1.46 0.27 7.16
N MET A 193 1.17 -0.51 8.21
CA MET A 193 -0.07 -1.28 8.32
C MET A 193 -1.29 -0.39 8.50
N ALA A 194 -1.16 0.69 9.27
CA ALA A 194 -2.23 1.67 9.41
C ALA A 194 -2.63 2.25 8.06
N TYR A 195 -1.66 2.66 7.26
CA TYR A 195 -1.90 3.22 5.93
C TYR A 195 -2.46 2.18 4.96
N TYR A 196 -1.96 0.95 5.02
CA TYR A 196 -2.49 -0.20 4.30
C TYR A 196 -4.00 -0.42 4.58
N TYR A 197 -4.39 -0.46 5.85
CA TYR A 197 -5.80 -0.63 6.23
C TYR A 197 -6.66 0.59 5.85
N ALA A 198 -6.08 1.79 5.81
CA ALA A 198 -6.81 3.00 5.50
C ALA A 198 -7.38 3.00 4.07
N PHE A 199 -6.63 2.53 3.07
CA PHE A 199 -7.15 2.40 1.70
C PHE A 199 -8.14 1.26 1.51
N ARG A 200 -8.00 0.22 2.32
CA ARG A 200 -8.92 -0.91 2.37
C ARG A 200 -10.19 -0.60 3.11
N SER A 201 -10.27 0.55 3.79
CA SER A 201 -11.42 0.84 4.64
C SER A 201 -12.69 1.19 3.85
N PRO A 202 -13.86 0.63 4.22
CA PRO A 202 -14.03 -0.48 5.15
C PRO A 202 -13.67 -1.82 4.47
N GLU A 203 -12.92 -2.66 5.19
CA GLU A 203 -12.28 -3.87 4.64
C GLU A 203 -13.27 -4.82 3.96
N TYR A 204 -14.44 -5.02 4.55
CA TYR A 204 -15.45 -5.92 3.99
C TYR A 204 -15.91 -5.50 2.58
N MET A 205 -15.94 -4.20 2.26
CA MET A 205 -16.29 -3.74 0.90
C MET A 205 -15.13 -3.99 -0.08
N ALA A 206 -13.90 -3.89 0.41
CA ALA A 206 -12.70 -4.17 -0.37
C ALA A 206 -12.64 -5.67 -0.74
N GLU A 207 -12.86 -6.54 0.25
CA GLU A 207 -12.94 -7.99 0.07
C GLU A 207 -14.04 -8.37 -0.90
N LEU A 208 -15.25 -7.84 -0.68
CA LEU A 208 -16.43 -8.14 -1.51
C LEU A 208 -16.23 -7.76 -2.98
N THR A 209 -15.43 -6.75 -3.30
CA THR A 209 -15.37 -6.18 -4.66
C THR A 209 -14.05 -6.35 -5.38
N SER A 210 -12.96 -6.68 -4.69
CA SER A 210 -11.62 -6.70 -5.31
C SER A 210 -10.61 -7.59 -4.59
N LEU A 211 -10.74 -7.84 -3.29
CA LEU A 211 -9.63 -8.37 -2.48
C LEU A 211 -9.86 -9.77 -1.90
N SER A 212 -11.07 -10.33 -2.01
CA SER A 212 -11.29 -11.71 -1.60
C SER A 212 -10.46 -12.68 -2.44
N LYS A 213 -10.00 -13.78 -1.83
CA LYS A 213 -9.27 -14.87 -2.51
C LYS A 213 -9.98 -15.40 -3.76
N TYR A 214 -11.30 -15.29 -3.81
CA TYR A 214 -12.14 -15.78 -4.90
C TYR A 214 -11.95 -15.00 -6.21
N TYR A 215 -11.45 -13.77 -6.15
CA TYR A 215 -11.13 -12.99 -7.34
C TYR A 215 -9.94 -13.58 -8.13
N ASN A 216 -9.11 -14.42 -7.50
CA ASN A 216 -8.02 -15.10 -8.20
C ASN A 216 -8.51 -16.16 -9.20
N TYR A 217 -9.78 -16.57 -9.12
CA TYR A 217 -10.40 -17.48 -10.10
C TYR A 217 -10.95 -16.74 -11.34
N LEU A 218 -11.06 -15.41 -11.27
CA LEU A 218 -11.48 -14.61 -12.42
C LEU A 218 -10.28 -14.28 -13.30
N LYS A 219 -10.40 -14.57 -14.60
CA LYS A 219 -9.35 -14.29 -15.59
C LYS A 219 -9.04 -12.79 -15.67
N ASP A 220 -10.09 -11.98 -15.73
CA ASP A 220 -10.00 -10.53 -15.88
C ASP A 220 -10.89 -9.85 -14.84
N TYR A 221 -10.28 -9.11 -13.91
CA TYR A 221 -10.98 -8.21 -13.00
C TYR A 221 -10.12 -7.00 -12.67
N HIS A 222 -10.76 -5.92 -12.25
CA HIS A 222 -10.06 -4.68 -11.91
C HIS A 222 -9.49 -4.72 -10.49
N LYS A 223 -8.26 -5.22 -10.33
CA LYS A 223 -7.58 -5.37 -9.02
C LYS A 223 -7.48 -4.08 -8.21
N ASP A 224 -7.43 -2.93 -8.88
CA ASP A 224 -7.25 -1.62 -8.26
C ASP A 224 -8.57 -0.90 -7.97
N ALA A 225 -9.70 -1.48 -8.37
CA ALA A 225 -10.99 -0.77 -8.38
C ALA A 225 -11.34 -0.17 -7.02
N PHE A 226 -11.22 -0.98 -5.96
CA PHE A 226 -11.55 -0.50 -4.62
C PHE A 226 -10.56 0.54 -4.09
N TYR A 227 -9.26 0.38 -4.35
CA TYR A 227 -8.25 1.38 -3.95
C TYR A 227 -8.50 2.74 -4.62
N LEU A 228 -8.98 2.72 -5.87
CA LEU A 228 -9.35 3.92 -6.61
C LEU A 228 -10.72 4.48 -6.26
N LYS A 229 -11.48 3.77 -5.41
CA LYS A 229 -12.90 4.05 -5.12
C LYS A 229 -13.73 4.18 -6.40
N ASP A 230 -13.44 3.33 -7.39
CA ASP A 230 -14.15 3.30 -8.67
C ASP A 230 -15.41 2.43 -8.55
N TYR A 231 -16.54 3.09 -8.31
CA TYR A 231 -17.84 2.45 -8.12
C TYR A 231 -18.19 1.48 -9.26
N HIS A 232 -18.02 1.90 -10.52
CA HIS A 232 -18.42 1.12 -11.68
C HIS A 232 -17.57 -0.13 -11.84
N LYS A 233 -16.24 0.00 -11.66
CA LYS A 233 -15.34 -1.16 -11.71
C LYS A 233 -15.57 -2.12 -10.54
N CYS A 234 -15.80 -1.62 -9.32
CA CYS A 234 -16.16 -2.46 -8.17
C CYS A 234 -17.46 -3.23 -8.41
N LYS A 235 -18.49 -2.56 -8.94
CA LYS A 235 -19.76 -3.19 -9.28
C LYS A 235 -19.61 -4.25 -10.37
N SER A 236 -18.83 -3.95 -11.40
CA SER A 236 -18.54 -4.90 -12.48
C SER A 236 -17.78 -6.11 -11.96
N ASN A 237 -16.76 -5.94 -11.12
CA ASN A 237 -16.05 -7.05 -10.49
C ASN A 237 -17.00 -7.95 -9.70
N LEU A 238 -17.90 -7.37 -8.91
CA LEU A 238 -18.88 -8.11 -8.11
C LEU A 238 -19.89 -8.87 -8.99
N ALA A 239 -20.38 -8.24 -10.06
CA ALA A 239 -21.26 -8.90 -11.04
C ALA A 239 -20.55 -10.07 -11.73
N SER A 240 -19.30 -9.89 -12.15
CA SER A 240 -18.48 -10.97 -12.73
C SER A 240 -18.28 -12.13 -11.76
N LEU A 241 -18.08 -11.85 -10.47
CA LEU A 241 -17.99 -12.89 -9.45
C LEU A 241 -19.33 -13.63 -9.26
N CYS A 242 -20.45 -12.92 -9.22
CA CYS A 242 -21.79 -13.54 -9.13
C CYS A 242 -22.06 -14.45 -10.33
N SER A 243 -21.69 -14.01 -11.54
CA SER A 243 -21.81 -14.80 -12.76
C SER A 243 -20.90 -16.02 -12.75
N HIS A 244 -19.65 -15.89 -12.31
CA HIS A 244 -18.70 -17.00 -12.21
C HIS A 244 -19.21 -18.13 -11.29
N VAL A 245 -19.90 -17.78 -10.21
CA VAL A 245 -20.46 -18.77 -9.28
C VAL A 245 -21.88 -19.22 -9.63
N ASN A 246 -22.38 -18.86 -10.83
CA ASN A 246 -23.69 -19.25 -11.35
C ASN A 246 -24.87 -18.84 -10.45
N MET A 247 -24.82 -17.65 -9.86
CA MET A 247 -25.93 -17.13 -9.07
C MET A 247 -27.18 -16.91 -9.91
N THR A 248 -28.35 -17.10 -9.31
CA THR A 248 -29.63 -16.73 -9.92
C THR A 248 -29.74 -15.20 -10.03
N THR A 249 -30.56 -14.72 -10.97
CA THR A 249 -30.83 -13.28 -11.13
C THR A 249 -31.32 -12.62 -9.83
N LYS A 250 -32.09 -13.35 -9.01
CA LYS A 250 -32.58 -12.86 -7.72
C LYS A 250 -31.46 -12.67 -6.70
N GLU A 251 -30.53 -13.61 -6.63
CA GLU A 251 -29.35 -13.55 -5.75
C GLU A 251 -28.41 -12.43 -6.16
N GLU A 252 -28.03 -12.38 -7.44
CA GLU A 252 -27.19 -11.32 -7.99
C GLU A 252 -27.81 -9.93 -7.74
N THR A 253 -29.09 -9.75 -8.06
CA THR A 253 -29.81 -8.50 -7.81
C THR A 253 -29.77 -8.12 -6.32
N THR A 254 -29.87 -9.10 -5.43
CA THR A 254 -29.82 -8.87 -3.99
C THR A 254 -28.44 -8.39 -3.54
N ILE A 255 -27.37 -9.04 -4.03
CA ILE A 255 -25.99 -8.67 -3.72
C ILE A 255 -25.68 -7.28 -4.25
N LEU A 256 -25.97 -7.00 -5.53
CA LEU A 256 -25.69 -5.71 -6.15
C LEU A 256 -26.48 -4.56 -5.52
N LYS A 257 -27.76 -4.77 -5.15
CA LYS A 257 -28.54 -3.77 -4.41
C LYS A 257 -27.96 -3.51 -3.02
N THR A 258 -27.47 -4.54 -2.34
CA THR A 258 -26.85 -4.40 -1.02
C THR A 258 -25.52 -3.65 -1.11
N PHE A 259 -24.70 -3.96 -2.12
CA PHE A 259 -23.49 -3.21 -2.46
C PHE A 259 -23.81 -1.74 -2.73
N ASP A 260 -24.78 -1.44 -3.60
CA ASP A 260 -25.18 -0.06 -3.94
C ASP A 260 -25.63 0.74 -2.72
N LYS A 261 -26.46 0.11 -1.86
CA LYS A 261 -26.92 0.69 -0.60
C LYS A 261 -25.75 1.05 0.30
N ARG A 262 -24.80 0.13 0.50
CA ARG A 262 -23.66 0.32 1.40
C ARG A 262 -22.64 1.31 0.85
N TRP A 263 -22.36 1.27 -0.45
CA TRP A 263 -21.49 2.23 -1.11
C TRP A 263 -21.96 3.67 -0.92
N LYS A 264 -23.26 3.90 -1.11
CA LYS A 264 -23.89 5.23 -0.92
C LYS A 264 -23.89 5.65 0.55
N ALA A 265 -24.29 4.75 1.46
CA ALA A 265 -24.36 5.05 2.89
C ALA A 265 -23.00 5.47 3.48
N LEU A 266 -21.91 4.93 2.96
CA LEU A 266 -20.54 5.23 3.39
C LEU A 266 -19.86 6.33 2.56
N ASN A 267 -20.56 6.90 1.57
CA ASN A 267 -20.01 7.86 0.62
C ASN A 267 -18.65 7.44 0.03
N LEU A 268 -18.50 6.17 -0.39
CA LEU A 268 -17.19 5.61 -0.71
C LEU A 268 -16.50 6.24 -1.91
N SER A 269 -17.25 6.78 -2.89
CA SER A 269 -16.68 7.47 -4.05
C SER A 269 -15.80 8.67 -3.67
N GLU A 270 -16.17 9.34 -2.58
CA GLU A 270 -15.45 10.52 -2.05
C GLU A 270 -14.68 10.20 -0.76
N SER A 271 -14.67 8.94 -0.33
CA SER A 271 -14.03 8.56 0.91
C SER A 271 -12.51 8.70 0.81
N LEU A 272 -11.94 9.43 1.77
CA LEU A 272 -10.51 9.55 1.97
C LEU A 272 -10.04 8.58 3.06
N PRO A 273 -8.80 8.07 2.99
CA PRO A 273 -8.22 7.25 4.05
C PRO A 273 -8.04 8.10 5.31
N CYS A 274 -8.62 7.67 6.43
CA CYS A 274 -8.42 8.32 7.73
C CYS A 274 -7.77 7.35 8.71
N ILE A 275 -6.89 7.89 9.55
CA ILE A 275 -6.20 7.15 10.60
C ILE A 275 -6.35 7.93 11.90
N ALA A 276 -6.87 7.29 12.95
CA ALA A 276 -6.78 7.76 14.32
C ALA A 276 -5.41 7.38 14.89
N PHE A 277 -4.67 8.38 15.34
CA PHE A 277 -3.42 8.28 16.06
C PHE A 277 -3.76 8.27 17.55
N ILE A 278 -3.76 7.09 18.14
CA ILE A 278 -4.13 6.83 19.54
C ILE A 278 -2.87 6.85 20.38
N LYS A 279 -2.83 7.64 21.45
CA LYS A 279 -1.65 7.73 22.33
C LYS A 279 -1.29 6.34 22.85
N ARG A 280 -0.01 5.98 22.79
CA ARG A 280 0.48 4.69 23.32
C ARG A 280 0.20 4.51 24.82
N SER A 281 0.16 5.60 25.57
CA SER A 281 -0.14 5.60 27.01
C SER A 281 -1.56 5.12 27.33
N ASP A 282 -2.56 5.48 26.53
CA ASP A 282 -3.96 5.00 26.68
C ASP A 282 -4.07 3.47 26.49
N LEU A 283 -3.11 2.88 25.77
CA LEU A 283 -3.04 1.43 25.51
C LEU A 283 -2.06 0.69 26.44
N ALA A 284 -1.39 1.40 27.35
CA ALA A 284 -0.26 0.89 28.13
C ALA A 284 0.84 0.24 27.26
N LYS A 285 1.12 0.84 26.09
CA LYS A 285 2.15 0.41 25.10
C LYS A 285 3.25 1.46 24.90
N ASN A 286 3.45 2.30 25.90
CA ASN A 286 4.38 3.43 25.91
C ASN A 286 5.73 3.11 26.59
N TYR A 287 6.13 1.83 26.61
CA TYR A 287 7.38 1.38 27.23
C TYR A 287 7.96 0.16 26.48
N LEU A 288 9.29 0.07 26.42
CA LEU A 288 10.03 -1.10 25.97
C LEU A 288 10.88 -1.65 27.13
N SER A 289 10.67 -2.91 27.51
CA SER A 289 11.36 -3.53 28.65
C SER A 289 12.87 -3.70 28.46
N ASN A 290 13.34 -3.71 27.21
CA ASN A 290 14.74 -3.88 26.84
C ASN A 290 15.38 -2.58 26.33
N ILE A 291 14.80 -1.41 26.64
CA ILE A 291 15.30 -0.13 26.13
C ILE A 291 16.74 0.16 26.57
N ASP A 292 17.10 -0.14 27.81
CA ASP A 292 18.45 0.10 28.33
C ASP A 292 19.49 -0.76 27.61
N ASP A 293 19.15 -2.02 27.31
CA ASP A 293 20.03 -2.91 26.53
C ASP A 293 20.24 -2.37 25.11
N ILE A 294 19.17 -1.88 24.47
CA ILE A 294 19.25 -1.26 23.13
C ILE A 294 20.18 -0.05 23.16
N ILE A 295 20.01 0.86 24.11
CA ILE A 295 20.81 2.09 24.23
C ILE A 295 22.27 1.76 24.56
N ASN A 296 22.53 0.78 25.42
CA ASN A 296 23.90 0.44 25.81
C ASN A 296 24.66 -0.38 24.76
N SER A 297 23.99 -0.85 23.70
CA SER A 297 24.60 -1.63 22.61
C SER A 297 25.14 -0.78 21.45
N VAL A 298 25.19 0.56 21.57
CA VAL A 298 25.61 1.49 20.50
C VAL A 298 27.05 1.32 20.00
N ASP A 299 27.92 0.70 20.81
CA ASP A 299 29.32 0.45 20.45
C ASP A 299 29.51 -0.86 19.68
N THR A 300 28.53 -1.77 19.75
CA THR A 300 28.62 -3.13 19.19
C THR A 300 27.62 -3.41 18.07
N ILE A 301 26.54 -2.62 17.98
CA ILE A 301 25.47 -2.79 17.00
C ILE A 301 25.31 -1.51 16.18
N ASP A 302 25.10 -1.67 14.87
CA ASP A 302 24.81 -0.54 13.98
C ASP A 302 23.60 0.26 14.43
N LEU A 303 23.70 1.59 14.35
CA LEU A 303 22.67 2.49 14.85
C LEU A 303 21.33 2.31 14.11
N ASN A 304 21.33 1.98 12.81
CA ASN A 304 20.09 1.70 12.07
C ASN A 304 19.37 0.49 12.65
N ILE A 305 20.10 -0.56 13.03
CA ILE A 305 19.53 -1.76 13.63
C ILE A 305 18.93 -1.42 15.00
N LEU A 306 19.60 -0.58 15.80
CA LEU A 306 19.07 -0.13 17.09
C LEU A 306 17.81 0.73 16.93
N VAL A 307 17.76 1.60 15.91
CA VAL A 307 16.55 2.36 15.56
C VAL A 307 15.41 1.45 15.09
N SER A 308 15.68 0.43 14.29
CA SER A 308 14.70 -0.61 13.94
C SER A 308 14.18 -1.32 15.20
N LYS A 309 15.06 -1.69 16.14
CA LYS A 309 14.64 -2.30 17.41
C LYS A 309 13.67 -1.43 18.22
N ILE A 310 13.74 -0.11 18.11
CA ILE A 310 12.77 0.81 18.74
C ILE A 310 11.50 0.96 17.88
N THR A 311 11.66 1.13 16.57
CA THR A 311 10.58 1.63 15.70
C THR A 311 9.76 0.55 14.98
N ASP A 312 10.28 -0.68 14.89
CA ASP A 312 9.58 -1.80 14.30
C ASP A 312 8.41 -2.25 15.16
N SER A 313 7.33 -2.68 14.50
CA SER A 313 6.10 -3.18 15.14
C SER A 313 6.41 -4.27 16.17
N LYS A 314 5.84 -4.11 17.36
CA LYS A 314 5.97 -5.09 18.47
C LYS A 314 4.69 -5.89 18.65
N TYR A 315 3.57 -5.37 18.16
CA TYR A 315 2.26 -5.94 18.38
C TYR A 315 1.59 -6.22 17.04
N PRO A 316 1.54 -7.48 16.59
CA PRO A 316 0.94 -7.80 15.30
C PRO A 316 -0.55 -7.39 15.25
N ILE A 317 -1.29 -7.55 16.35
CA ILE A 317 -2.68 -7.08 16.49
C ILE A 317 -2.91 -6.64 17.94
N ILE A 318 -3.43 -5.43 18.13
CA ILE A 318 -3.95 -4.94 19.40
C ILE A 318 -5.48 -4.92 19.31
N ARG A 319 -6.17 -5.59 20.25
CA ARG A 319 -7.63 -5.59 20.35
C ARG A 319 -8.03 -4.82 21.60
N ARG A 320 -8.86 -3.78 21.45
CA ARG A 320 -9.41 -3.02 22.58
C ARG A 320 -10.90 -3.31 22.73
N TYR A 321 -11.27 -3.72 23.95
CA TYR A 321 -12.64 -4.04 24.34
C TYR A 321 -13.31 -2.92 25.18
N SER A 322 -12.80 -1.70 25.08
CA SER A 322 -13.46 -0.48 25.54
C SER A 322 -13.32 0.64 24.51
N ASP A 323 -14.14 1.67 24.63
CA ASP A 323 -14.04 2.90 23.83
C ASP A 323 -12.69 3.60 24.06
N ILE A 324 -12.30 4.45 23.10
CA ILE A 324 -11.15 5.36 23.19
C ILE A 324 -11.66 6.77 23.14
N ASN A 325 -11.28 7.58 24.14
CA ASN A 325 -11.71 8.97 24.25
C ASN A 325 -11.09 9.82 23.12
N SER A 326 -11.84 10.82 22.61
CA SER A 326 -11.34 11.76 21.60
C SER A 326 -10.09 12.52 22.06
N LEU A 327 -9.92 12.78 23.36
CA LEU A 327 -8.74 13.43 23.94
C LEU A 327 -7.46 12.57 23.86
N ASP A 328 -7.61 11.27 23.67
CA ASP A 328 -6.50 10.31 23.58
C ASP A 328 -6.12 9.98 22.14
N LEU A 329 -6.77 10.63 21.17
CA LEU A 329 -6.47 10.45 19.77
C LEU A 329 -6.39 11.76 18.98
N THR A 330 -5.86 11.65 17.78
CA THR A 330 -5.97 12.69 16.75
C THR A 330 -6.23 12.01 15.42
N VAL A 331 -7.15 12.54 14.63
CA VAL A 331 -7.48 11.96 13.32
C VAL A 331 -6.70 12.68 12.22
N ILE A 332 -6.04 11.90 11.38
CA ILE A 332 -5.30 12.41 10.23
C ILE A 332 -5.86 11.78 8.95
N THR A 333 -6.20 12.64 7.98
CA THR A 333 -6.56 12.22 6.63
C THR A 333 -5.29 12.07 5.81
N MET A 334 -5.10 10.89 5.23
CA MET A 334 -3.92 10.56 4.43
C MET A 334 -4.16 10.80 2.93
N PRO A 335 -3.09 10.89 2.11
CA PRO A 335 -3.23 10.95 0.66
C PRO A 335 -3.98 9.75 0.12
N SER A 336 -4.91 9.95 -0.82
CA SER A 336 -5.68 8.82 -1.37
C SER A 336 -4.87 8.00 -2.40
N TYR A 337 -5.11 6.70 -2.57
CA TYR A 337 -4.45 5.92 -3.64
C TYR A 337 -4.81 6.48 -5.03
N ARG A 338 -6.04 6.98 -5.18
CA ARG A 338 -6.50 7.71 -6.38
C ARG A 338 -5.70 8.99 -6.63
N GLU A 339 -5.48 9.79 -5.60
CA GLU A 339 -4.71 11.03 -5.66
C GLU A 339 -3.24 10.77 -6.01
N ILE A 340 -2.62 9.76 -5.39
CA ILE A 340 -1.25 9.37 -5.70
C ILE A 340 -1.15 8.88 -7.15
N LYS A 341 -2.02 7.94 -7.56
CA LYS A 341 -1.97 7.36 -8.91
C LYS A 341 -2.26 8.38 -10.00
N ASN A 342 -3.22 9.27 -9.79
CA ASN A 342 -3.64 10.29 -10.76
C ASN A 342 -3.02 11.65 -10.47
N ASN A 343 -1.86 11.70 -9.82
CA ASN A 343 -1.25 12.91 -9.32
C ASN A 343 -1.30 14.05 -10.36
N LYS A 344 -2.06 15.09 -10.03
CA LYS A 344 -2.34 16.24 -10.90
C LYS A 344 -1.13 17.15 -11.13
N PHE A 345 -0.13 17.08 -10.26
CA PHE A 345 1.09 17.91 -10.32
C PHE A 345 2.12 17.37 -11.31
N ILE A 346 1.93 16.14 -11.80
CA ILE A 346 2.77 15.59 -12.84
C ILE A 346 2.27 16.12 -14.17
N ILE A 347 3.09 16.96 -14.79
CA ILE A 347 2.91 17.33 -16.20
C ILE A 347 3.03 16.02 -16.98
N LYS A 348 1.89 15.51 -17.47
CA LYS A 348 1.92 14.48 -18.50
C LYS A 348 2.55 15.15 -19.70
N ASP A 349 3.78 14.77 -20.05
CA ASP A 349 4.33 15.13 -21.34
C ASP A 349 3.28 14.76 -22.39
N LYS A 350 2.69 15.78 -23.02
CA LYS A 350 1.87 15.53 -24.21
C LYS A 350 2.78 14.74 -25.15
N PRO A 351 2.31 13.64 -25.76
CA PRO A 351 3.12 12.97 -26.76
C PRO A 351 3.56 14.04 -27.76
N LYS A 352 4.87 14.20 -27.92
CA LYS A 352 5.44 15.09 -28.94
C LYS A 352 4.86 14.63 -30.26
N VAL A 353 3.83 15.32 -30.74
CA VAL A 353 3.42 15.24 -32.14
C VAL A 353 4.61 15.79 -32.88
N VAL A 354 5.44 14.89 -33.40
CA VAL A 354 6.45 15.23 -34.38
C VAL A 354 5.66 15.75 -35.58
N LEU A 355 5.55 17.08 -35.67
CA LEU A 355 5.11 17.76 -36.87
C LEU A 355 6.16 17.49 -37.95
N THR A 356 6.03 16.36 -38.63
CA THR A 356 6.60 16.24 -39.96
C THR A 356 5.78 17.16 -40.86
N THR A 357 6.40 18.26 -41.29
CA THR A 357 5.92 19.09 -42.38
C THR A 357 5.72 18.21 -43.61
N LYS A 358 4.47 17.79 -43.85
CA LYS A 358 4.07 17.12 -45.09
C LYS A 358 3.49 18.16 -46.03
N THR A 359 4.16 18.33 -47.16
CA THR A 359 3.66 19.04 -48.35
C THR A 359 2.44 18.31 -48.93
N ARG A 360 1.66 19.07 -49.70
CA ARG A 360 0.27 18.82 -50.10
C ARG A 360 0.07 17.69 -51.14
N GLU A 361 1.03 16.78 -51.30
CA GLU A 361 0.96 15.66 -52.25
C GLU A 361 0.69 14.29 -51.59
N ASP A 362 0.79 14.19 -50.25
CA ASP A 362 0.63 12.92 -49.53
C ASP A 362 -0.83 12.48 -49.29
N TYR A 363 -1.83 13.27 -49.70
CA TYR A 363 -3.24 12.98 -49.42
C TYR A 363 -3.90 11.92 -50.34
N GLN A 364 -3.16 11.37 -51.31
CA GLN A 364 -3.71 10.33 -52.21
C GLN A 364 -3.11 8.92 -52.03
N GLU A 365 -2.11 8.72 -51.18
CA GLU A 365 -1.54 7.37 -50.92
C GLU A 365 -1.97 6.71 -49.60
N GLU A 366 -2.88 7.32 -48.83
CA GLU A 366 -3.31 6.80 -47.52
C GLU A 366 -4.28 5.59 -47.57
N LYS A 367 -4.45 4.96 -48.74
CA LYS A 367 -5.26 3.73 -48.92
C LYS A 367 -4.47 2.46 -49.24
N ARG A 368 -3.14 2.45 -49.12
CA ARG A 368 -2.34 1.21 -49.13
C ARG A 368 -1.58 1.03 -47.82
N PHE A 369 -2.30 0.57 -46.81
CA PHE A 369 -1.74 0.12 -45.54
C PHE A 369 -0.65 -0.94 -45.78
N ASN A 370 0.51 -0.69 -45.20
CA ASN A 370 1.78 -1.34 -45.50
C ASN A 370 1.89 -2.71 -44.80
N TYR A 371 1.37 -3.78 -45.43
CA TYR A 371 1.53 -5.18 -44.98
C TYR A 371 2.98 -5.70 -45.02
N LYS A 372 3.94 -4.90 -45.51
CA LYS A 372 5.32 -5.36 -45.79
C LYS A 372 6.24 -5.37 -44.56
N TYR A 373 5.97 -4.54 -43.55
CA TYR A 373 6.82 -4.44 -42.35
C TYR A 373 6.44 -5.44 -41.24
N ALA A 374 5.18 -5.85 -41.15
CA ALA A 374 4.73 -6.85 -40.19
C ALA A 374 5.23 -8.27 -40.53
N PHE A 375 5.39 -8.58 -41.83
CA PHE A 375 5.89 -9.89 -42.29
C PHE A 375 7.41 -10.06 -42.11
N SER A 376 8.18 -8.96 -42.18
CA SER A 376 9.64 -8.98 -42.02
C SER A 376 10.09 -9.30 -40.59
N TYR A 377 9.42 -8.73 -39.58
CA TYR A 377 9.72 -9.03 -38.17
C TYR A 377 9.26 -10.42 -37.73
N GLY A 378 8.16 -10.92 -38.30
CA GLY A 378 7.68 -12.29 -38.06
C GLY A 378 8.65 -13.34 -38.60
N ASN A 379 9.12 -13.19 -39.85
CA ASN A 379 10.04 -14.16 -40.47
C ASN A 379 11.43 -14.14 -39.84
N ALA A 380 11.94 -12.99 -39.42
CA ALA A 380 13.25 -12.90 -38.76
C ALA A 380 13.26 -13.67 -37.43
N ASN A 381 12.17 -13.58 -36.64
CA ASN A 381 12.03 -14.33 -35.39
C ASN A 381 11.88 -15.84 -35.62
N VAL A 382 11.15 -16.26 -36.65
CA VAL A 382 10.99 -17.68 -37.00
C VAL A 382 12.32 -18.30 -37.47
N ILE A 383 13.10 -17.59 -38.29
CA ILE A 383 14.43 -18.05 -38.74
C ILE A 383 15.40 -18.12 -37.55
N ALA A 384 15.39 -17.12 -36.66
CA ALA A 384 16.22 -17.13 -35.45
C ALA A 384 15.87 -18.29 -34.51
N LEU A 385 14.59 -18.56 -34.28
CA LEU A 385 14.11 -19.70 -33.48
C LEU A 385 14.47 -21.05 -34.10
N THR A 386 14.32 -21.18 -35.43
CA THR A 386 14.71 -22.41 -36.15
C THR A 386 16.21 -22.66 -36.09
N GLY A 387 17.02 -21.60 -36.22
CA GLY A 387 18.48 -21.69 -36.10
C GLY A 387 18.93 -22.13 -34.71
N LEU A 388 18.33 -21.57 -33.66
CA LEU A 388 18.58 -21.97 -32.27
C LEU A 388 18.25 -23.45 -32.03
N LEU A 389 17.13 -23.90 -32.59
CA LEU A 389 16.67 -25.29 -32.44
C LEU A 389 17.62 -26.28 -33.13
N LEU A 390 18.12 -25.95 -34.33
CA LEU A 390 19.11 -26.76 -35.04
C LEU A 390 20.47 -26.81 -34.32
N ILE A 391 20.91 -25.71 -33.70
CA ILE A 391 22.12 -25.68 -32.88
C ILE A 391 21.96 -26.60 -31.66
N THR A 392 20.82 -26.53 -30.98
CA THR A 392 20.55 -27.42 -29.83
C THR A 392 20.46 -28.89 -30.23
N LEU A 393 19.90 -29.20 -31.41
CA LEU A 393 19.84 -30.55 -31.95
C LEU A 393 21.22 -31.08 -32.35
N GLY A 394 22.07 -30.24 -32.94
CA GLY A 394 23.46 -30.57 -33.25
C GLY A 394 24.25 -30.91 -31.99
N LEU A 395 24.14 -30.08 -30.95
CA LEU A 395 24.83 -30.31 -29.68
C LEU A 395 24.37 -31.59 -28.98
N THR A 396 23.07 -31.88 -28.97
CA THR A 396 22.56 -33.13 -28.40
C THR A 396 23.00 -34.35 -29.21
N LEU A 397 23.00 -34.28 -30.54
CA LEU A 397 23.54 -35.35 -31.38
C LEU A 397 25.04 -35.58 -31.17
N THR A 398 25.84 -34.52 -31.03
CA THR A 398 27.27 -34.65 -30.72
C THR A 398 27.51 -35.30 -29.36
N ILE A 399 26.73 -34.94 -28.35
CA ILE A 399 26.81 -35.57 -27.02
C ILE A 399 26.41 -37.05 -27.11
N ILE A 400 25.33 -37.38 -27.82
CA ILE A 400 24.86 -38.77 -27.99
C ILE A 400 25.90 -39.61 -28.74
N ILE A 401 26.51 -39.07 -29.81
CA ILE A 401 27.57 -39.76 -30.57
C ILE A 401 28.82 -39.96 -29.72
N ASN A 402 29.22 -38.98 -28.90
CA ASN A 402 30.38 -39.12 -28.01
C ASN A 402 30.14 -40.07 -26.82
N VAL A 403 28.88 -40.29 -26.43
CA VAL A 403 28.51 -41.18 -25.30
C VAL A 403 28.19 -42.60 -25.77
N LEU A 404 27.69 -42.79 -26.99
CA LEU A 404 27.31 -44.10 -27.54
C LEU A 404 28.26 -44.63 -28.63
N GLY A 405 29.16 -43.80 -29.15
CA GLY A 405 30.13 -44.13 -30.19
C GLY A 405 31.58 -44.26 -29.71
N GLY A 406 31.79 -44.47 -28.40
CA GLY A 406 33.07 -44.79 -27.78
C GLY A 406 33.09 -46.20 -27.20
#